data_AF-A0A517XLZ2-F1
#
_entry.id   AF-A0A517XLZ2-F1
#
_cell.length_a   1.000
_cell.length_b   1.000
_cell.length_c   1.000
_cell.angle_alpha   90.00
_cell.angle_beta   90.00
_cell.angle_gamma   90.00
#
_symmetry.space_group_name_H-M   'P 1'
#
loop_
_entity.id
_entity.type
_entity.pdbx_description
1 polymer ?
#
loop_
_entity_poly.entity_id
_entity_poly.type
_entity_poly.pdbx_seq_one_letter_code
_entity_poly.pdbx_strand_id
1 'polypeptide(L)'
;MTNDPPMTKEGRAGSPLVIGGSLVIGHWRRVGLALTLALTGCKPNKRYDLIEAELRTRDRELAATRQQLDATRNLNRAYEHQHPAGFPGAPPGLPTGAGAAVFVREIAVGRGTGGVDDDGTPGDEALMVVIVPSDEDKSAVKVPGRATIAAWEVTPQGLKQPIGTWELTPEQLRPTWRNGLITTGYFVRLPWQTPPTTGKVRVAVRLTTTDNRAFEADRDVTVRPMLGARPAAVAPGRELLLPGTAPPAAVEELPPPSGAPAARLLPPR
;
A
#
# COMPACT_ATOMS: atom_id res chain seq x y z
N MET A 1 -9.58 -59.37 19.56
CA MET A 1 -9.94 -59.56 20.97
C MET A 1 -11.11 -58.61 21.24
N THR A 2 -12.33 -58.89 20.73
CA THR A 2 -13.28 -59.94 21.19
C THR A 2 -13.87 -59.46 22.53
N ASN A 3 -15.12 -59.00 22.65
CA ASN A 3 -16.37 -59.71 22.38
C ASN A 3 -17.58 -58.74 22.28
N ASP A 4 -18.50 -59.04 21.37
CA ASP A 4 -19.97 -58.98 21.57
C ASP A 4 -20.45 -60.43 21.89
N PRO A 5 -21.74 -60.71 22.14
CA PRO A 5 -22.65 -60.39 23.25
C PRO A 5 -23.15 -61.71 23.92
N PRO A 6 -24.29 -61.77 24.67
CA PRO A 6 -25.48 -62.36 24.01
C PRO A 6 -26.89 -61.93 24.52
N MET A 7 -27.85 -62.13 23.60
CA MET A 7 -29.29 -62.45 23.67
C MET A 7 -30.04 -62.36 25.02
N THR A 8 -31.27 -61.83 25.08
CA THR A 8 -32.59 -62.50 24.85
C THR A 8 -33.67 -61.49 25.30
N LYS A 9 -34.97 -61.46 24.92
CA LYS A 9 -35.94 -62.52 24.62
C LYS A 9 -37.25 -61.94 24.02
N GLU A 10 -37.97 -62.81 23.33
CA GLU A 10 -39.37 -62.73 22.88
C GLU A 10 -40.42 -62.33 23.93
N GLY A 11 -41.57 -61.83 23.46
CA GLY A 11 -42.86 -61.87 24.16
C GLY A 11 -43.94 -61.05 23.43
N ARG A 12 -44.58 -61.58 22.38
CA ARG A 12 -45.84 -62.34 22.33
C ARG A 12 -47.13 -61.51 22.52
N ALA A 13 -47.85 -61.46 21.39
CA ALA A 13 -49.27 -61.29 21.13
C ALA A 13 -50.28 -61.37 22.30
N GLY A 14 -51.26 -60.46 22.23
CA GLY A 14 -52.60 -60.61 22.79
C GLY A 14 -53.63 -59.84 21.94
N SER A 15 -54.40 -60.56 21.12
CA SER A 15 -55.67 -60.14 20.50
C SER A 15 -56.83 -60.78 21.28
N PRO A 16 -58.11 -60.65 20.88
CA PRO A 16 -58.92 -59.48 20.54
C PRO A 16 -60.20 -59.41 21.43
N LEU A 17 -61.01 -58.37 21.33
CA LEU A 17 -62.43 -58.49 21.70
C LEU A 17 -63.30 -57.94 20.56
N VAL A 18 -64.14 -58.84 20.05
CA VAL A 18 -65.13 -58.65 19.01
C VAL A 18 -66.50 -58.49 19.67
N ILE A 19 -67.22 -57.42 19.35
CA ILE A 19 -68.69 -57.30 19.38
C ILE A 19 -68.98 -56.30 18.24
N GLY A 20 -69.63 -56.62 17.13
CA GLY A 20 -70.87 -57.37 16.95
C GLY A 20 -71.94 -56.37 16.53
N GLY A 21 -72.22 -56.24 15.21
CA GLY A 21 -73.26 -55.33 14.72
C GLY A 21 -73.29 -55.17 13.20
N SER A 22 -73.98 -56.08 12.52
CA SER A 22 -74.52 -55.92 11.16
C SER A 22 -75.28 -54.59 11.03
N LEU A 23 -75.37 -53.90 9.89
CA LEU A 23 -75.96 -54.32 8.62
C LEU A 23 -75.89 -53.08 7.68
N VAL A 24 -76.21 -53.27 6.39
CA VAL A 24 -76.67 -52.25 5.42
C VAL A 24 -75.65 -51.75 4.37
N ILE A 25 -75.57 -52.54 3.28
CA ILE A 25 -75.96 -52.11 1.92
C ILE A 25 -75.08 -51.03 1.24
N GLY A 26 -74.11 -51.50 0.46
CA GLY A 26 -74.34 -51.60 -0.98
C GLY A 26 -74.52 -50.32 -1.80
N HIS A 27 -73.79 -49.23 -1.55
CA HIS A 27 -73.66 -48.12 -2.54
C HIS A 27 -72.23 -47.55 -2.67
N TRP A 28 -71.26 -48.06 -1.89
CA TRP A 28 -69.96 -47.40 -1.71
C TRP A 28 -68.85 -47.85 -2.68
N ARG A 29 -69.09 -48.83 -3.57
CA ARG A 29 -68.03 -49.33 -4.48
C ARG A 29 -67.76 -48.42 -5.70
N ARG A 30 -68.62 -47.45 -6.02
CA ARG A 30 -68.40 -46.52 -7.15
C ARG A 30 -67.91 -45.12 -6.72
N VAL A 31 -68.16 -44.73 -5.47
CA VAL A 31 -67.61 -43.48 -4.90
C VAL A 31 -66.16 -43.67 -4.42
N GLY A 32 -65.78 -44.87 -3.99
CA GLY A 32 -64.43 -45.17 -3.50
C GLY A 32 -63.32 -44.98 -4.55
N LEU A 33 -63.58 -45.23 -5.84
CA LEU A 33 -62.54 -45.13 -6.89
C LEU A 33 -62.31 -43.68 -7.37
N ALA A 34 -63.35 -42.85 -7.37
CA ALA A 34 -63.24 -41.43 -7.73
C ALA A 34 -62.62 -40.60 -6.59
N LEU A 35 -62.83 -40.99 -5.33
CA LEU A 35 -62.22 -40.33 -4.17
C LEU A 35 -60.73 -40.66 -4.02
N THR A 36 -60.27 -41.83 -4.50
CA THR A 36 -58.85 -42.20 -4.46
C THR A 36 -57.98 -41.47 -5.50
N LEU A 37 -58.55 -40.93 -6.58
CA LEU A 37 -57.79 -40.12 -7.56
C LEU A 37 -57.69 -38.64 -7.17
N ALA A 38 -58.53 -38.14 -6.27
CA ALA A 38 -58.49 -36.75 -5.81
C ALA A 38 -57.50 -36.51 -4.64
N LEU A 39 -56.97 -37.57 -4.03
CA LEU A 39 -56.06 -37.50 -2.88
C LEU A 39 -54.56 -37.59 -3.22
N THR A 40 -54.19 -37.72 -4.51
CA THR A 40 -52.78 -37.80 -4.95
C THR A 40 -52.17 -36.46 -5.39
N GLY A 41 -52.83 -35.34 -5.05
CA GLY A 41 -52.46 -33.98 -5.48
C GLY A 41 -51.62 -33.14 -4.51
N CYS A 42 -51.18 -33.64 -3.35
CA CYS A 42 -50.36 -32.88 -2.40
C CYS A 42 -48.94 -33.43 -2.33
N LYS A 43 -48.15 -33.27 -3.40
CA LYS A 43 -46.69 -33.35 -3.28
C LYS A 43 -46.21 -31.99 -2.80
N PRO A 44 -45.64 -31.86 -1.59
CA PRO A 44 -45.04 -30.60 -1.17
C PRO A 44 -44.01 -30.20 -2.22
N ASN A 45 -44.12 -28.96 -2.70
CA ASN A 45 -43.23 -28.43 -3.73
C ASN A 45 -41.84 -28.29 -3.12
N LYS A 46 -41.05 -29.35 -3.18
CA LYS A 46 -39.66 -29.41 -2.68
C LYS A 46 -38.81 -28.22 -3.12
N ARG A 47 -39.13 -27.65 -4.30
CA ARG A 47 -38.50 -26.43 -4.83
C ARG A 47 -38.84 -25.18 -4.01
N TYR A 48 -40.08 -25.05 -3.52
CA TYR A 48 -40.50 -23.96 -2.64
C TYR A 48 -39.83 -24.05 -1.28
N ASP A 49 -39.80 -25.25 -0.68
CA ASP A 49 -39.15 -25.48 0.62
C ASP A 49 -37.64 -25.18 0.56
N LEU A 50 -36.99 -25.52 -0.56
CA LEU A 50 -35.58 -25.18 -0.81
C LEU A 50 -35.36 -23.66 -0.94
N ILE A 51 -36.21 -22.97 -1.70
CA ILE A 51 -36.12 -21.51 -1.87
C ILE A 51 -36.35 -20.80 -0.53
N GLU A 52 -37.31 -21.25 0.26
CA GLU A 52 -37.60 -20.67 1.57
C GLU A 52 -36.45 -20.92 2.56
N ALA A 53 -35.82 -22.10 2.52
CA ALA A 53 -34.65 -22.41 3.32
C ALA A 53 -33.43 -21.56 2.92
N GLU A 54 -33.23 -21.34 1.61
CA GLU A 54 -32.17 -20.47 1.09
C GLU A 54 -32.40 -19.01 1.49
N LEU A 55 -33.65 -18.52 1.40
CA LEU A 55 -34.02 -17.17 1.82
C LEU A 55 -33.73 -16.96 3.32
N ARG A 56 -34.14 -17.89 4.17
CA ARG A 56 -33.84 -17.84 5.62
C ARG A 56 -32.33 -17.84 5.89
N THR A 57 -31.55 -18.56 5.09
CA THR A 57 -30.09 -18.60 5.23
C THR A 57 -29.48 -17.25 4.83
N ARG A 58 -29.92 -16.69 3.71
CA ARG A 58 -29.46 -15.39 3.21
C ARG A 58 -29.84 -14.25 4.16
N ASP A 59 -31.04 -14.28 4.72
CA ASP A 59 -31.46 -13.27 5.71
C ASP A 59 -30.59 -13.31 6.97
N ARG A 60 -30.20 -14.51 7.44
CA ARG A 60 -29.25 -14.66 8.56
C ARG A 60 -27.87 -14.13 8.22
N GLU A 61 -27.36 -14.44 7.02
CA GLU A 61 -26.06 -13.94 6.54
C GLU A 61 -26.06 -12.41 6.44
N LEU A 62 -27.13 -11.82 5.89
CA LEU A 62 -27.29 -10.37 5.79
C LEU A 62 -27.36 -9.71 7.17
N ALA A 63 -28.12 -10.30 8.10
CA ALA A 63 -28.20 -9.80 9.47
C ALA A 63 -26.83 -9.85 10.17
N ALA A 64 -26.12 -10.97 10.06
CA ALA A 64 -24.78 -11.13 10.64
C ALA A 64 -23.77 -10.13 10.06
N THR A 65 -23.77 -9.95 8.74
CA THR A 65 -22.86 -9.01 8.06
C THR A 65 -23.16 -7.56 8.46
N ARG A 66 -24.43 -7.19 8.54
CA ARG A 66 -24.84 -5.85 9.02
C ARG A 66 -24.40 -5.62 10.46
N GLN A 67 -24.58 -6.61 11.33
CA GLN A 67 -24.12 -6.53 12.72
C GLN A 67 -22.60 -6.36 12.82
N GLN A 68 -21.82 -7.05 11.98
CA GLN A 68 -20.36 -6.87 11.91
C GLN A 68 -19.97 -5.46 11.46
N LEU A 69 -20.67 -4.90 10.46
CA LEU A 69 -20.45 -3.52 10.01
C LEU A 69 -20.76 -2.53 11.12
N ASP A 70 -21.88 -2.69 11.82
CA ASP A 70 -22.27 -1.78 12.88
C ASP A 70 -21.34 -1.88 14.08
N ALA A 71 -20.87 -3.09 14.43
CA ALA A 71 -19.85 -3.29 15.45
C ALA A 71 -18.54 -2.56 15.08
N THR A 72 -18.09 -2.70 13.83
CA THR A 72 -16.87 -2.04 13.34
C THR A 72 -17.02 -0.52 13.32
N ARG A 73 -18.17 0.00 12.86
CA ARG A 73 -18.48 1.43 12.86
C ARG A 73 -18.52 2.01 14.27
N ASN A 74 -19.10 1.28 15.22
CA ASN A 74 -19.15 1.72 16.61
C ASN A 74 -17.75 1.79 17.23
N LEU A 75 -16.88 0.81 16.93
CA LEU A 75 -15.47 0.85 17.33
C LEU A 75 -14.74 2.04 16.71
N ASN A 76 -14.87 2.25 15.41
CA ASN A 76 -14.26 3.41 14.73
C ASN A 76 -14.73 4.73 15.33
N ARG A 77 -16.04 4.89 15.58
CA ARG A 77 -16.59 6.07 16.26
C ARG A 77 -15.98 6.27 17.65
N ALA A 78 -15.80 5.19 18.41
CA ALA A 78 -15.16 5.26 19.72
C ALA A 78 -13.68 5.70 19.61
N TYR A 79 -12.93 5.22 18.63
CA TYR A 79 -11.56 5.67 18.36
C TYR A 79 -11.51 7.14 17.93
N GLU A 80 -12.45 7.59 17.11
CA GLU A 80 -12.56 9.00 16.69
C GLU A 80 -12.79 9.93 17.89
N HIS A 81 -13.58 9.49 18.89
CA HIS A 81 -13.78 10.27 20.12
C HIS A 81 -12.58 10.28 21.07
N GLN A 82 -11.66 9.32 20.95
CA GLN A 82 -10.40 9.31 21.71
C GLN A 82 -9.34 10.22 21.10
N HIS A 83 -9.47 10.59 19.82
CA HIS A 83 -8.64 11.62 19.23
C HIS A 83 -9.09 12.99 19.76
N PRO A 84 -8.23 13.74 20.48
CA PRO A 84 -8.57 15.10 20.86
C PRO A 84 -8.84 15.91 19.59
N ALA A 85 -9.97 16.62 19.56
CA ALA A 85 -10.30 17.53 18.48
C ALA A 85 -9.12 18.50 18.27
N GLY A 86 -8.65 18.59 17.04
CA GLY A 86 -7.60 19.52 16.65
C GLY A 86 -7.92 20.94 17.13
N PHE A 87 -6.85 21.69 17.42
CA PHE A 87 -6.88 23.06 17.92
C PHE A 87 -7.99 23.91 17.28
N PRO A 88 -8.76 24.69 18.08
CA PRO A 88 -9.76 25.60 17.53
C PRO A 88 -9.07 26.65 16.64
N GLY A 89 -9.35 26.60 15.34
CA GLY A 89 -8.75 27.47 14.31
C GLY A 89 -8.35 26.78 13.00
N ALA A 90 -8.44 25.45 12.91
CA ALA A 90 -8.11 24.73 11.68
C ALA A 90 -9.17 24.97 10.58
N PRO A 91 -8.77 25.39 9.35
CA PRO A 91 -9.71 25.62 8.25
C PRO A 91 -10.37 24.32 7.79
N PRO A 92 -11.67 24.35 7.41
CA PRO A 92 -12.39 23.17 6.96
C PRO A 92 -11.91 22.76 5.56
N GLY A 93 -11.22 21.62 5.45
CA GLY A 93 -10.81 21.07 4.16
C GLY A 93 -9.50 20.29 4.15
N LEU A 94 -8.74 20.25 5.24
CA LEU A 94 -7.60 19.34 5.32
C LEU A 94 -8.13 17.91 5.50
N PRO A 95 -7.80 16.95 4.61
CA PRO A 95 -8.14 15.56 4.86
C PRO A 95 -7.52 15.17 6.20
N THR A 96 -8.34 14.69 7.13
CA THR A 96 -7.94 14.02 8.38
C THR A 96 -7.29 12.68 8.02
N GLY A 97 -6.15 12.79 7.37
CA GLY A 97 -5.18 11.77 7.04
C GLY A 97 -3.77 12.33 7.26
N ALA A 98 -3.64 13.33 8.13
CA ALA A 98 -2.40 13.59 8.82
C ALA A 98 -2.12 12.33 9.65
N GLY A 99 -1.43 11.37 9.03
CA GLY A 99 -0.92 10.20 9.72
C GLY A 99 -0.29 10.67 11.02
N ALA A 100 -0.59 9.95 12.10
CA ALA A 100 -0.05 10.22 13.44
C ALA A 100 1.37 10.77 13.32
N ALA A 101 1.64 11.90 13.97
CA ALA A 101 2.94 12.57 13.87
C ALA A 101 4.05 11.55 14.10
N VAL A 102 4.69 11.11 13.01
CA VAL A 102 5.76 10.13 13.09
C VAL A 102 7.00 10.92 13.47
N PHE A 103 7.48 10.70 14.69
CA PHE A 103 8.66 11.38 15.20
C PHE A 103 9.92 10.62 14.79
N VAL A 104 10.69 11.21 13.87
CA VAL A 104 12.06 10.77 13.62
C VAL A 104 12.95 11.32 14.74
N ARG A 105 13.73 10.42 15.36
CA ARG A 105 14.81 10.78 16.28
C ARG A 105 16.12 10.94 15.53
N GLU A 106 16.45 9.97 14.68
CA GLU A 106 17.70 9.93 13.94
C GLU A 106 17.52 9.24 12.58
N ILE A 107 18.54 9.34 11.74
CA ILE A 107 18.65 8.53 10.53
C ILE A 107 19.99 7.79 10.57
N ALA A 108 20.04 6.63 9.92
CA ALA A 108 21.26 5.87 9.73
C ALA A 108 21.40 5.38 8.29
N VAL A 109 22.63 5.20 7.84
CA VAL A 109 22.94 4.51 6.58
C VAL A 109 22.97 3.00 6.85
N GLY A 110 21.91 2.32 6.44
CA GLY A 110 21.62 0.93 6.73
C GLY A 110 22.56 -0.08 6.05
N ARG A 111 22.42 -1.34 6.45
CA ARG A 111 23.07 -2.47 5.77
C ARG A 111 22.48 -2.64 4.37
N GLY A 112 23.32 -3.04 3.41
CA GLY A 112 22.97 -3.07 1.99
C GLY A 112 23.30 -1.79 1.22
N THR A 113 23.86 -0.78 1.90
CA THR A 113 24.48 0.37 1.22
C THR A 113 25.84 -0.06 0.66
N GLY A 114 26.05 0.15 -0.63
CA GLY A 114 27.24 -0.30 -1.36
C GLY A 114 27.02 -0.24 -2.86
N GLY A 115 27.99 -0.68 -3.65
CA GLY A 115 27.81 -0.75 -5.08
C GLY A 115 26.96 -1.96 -5.49
N VAL A 116 26.35 -1.83 -6.67
CA VAL A 116 25.45 -2.82 -7.27
C VAL A 116 26.04 -3.22 -8.61
N ASP A 117 26.25 -4.54 -8.76
CA ASP A 117 26.60 -5.23 -10.00
C ASP A 117 25.29 -5.80 -10.60
N ASP A 118 24.81 -5.21 -11.69
CA ASP A 118 23.56 -5.58 -12.36
C ASP A 118 23.79 -6.50 -13.59
N ASP A 119 24.98 -6.47 -14.20
CA ASP A 119 25.28 -7.18 -15.45
C ASP A 119 26.18 -8.42 -15.27
N GLY A 120 26.64 -8.67 -14.05
CA GLY A 120 27.54 -9.77 -13.70
C GLY A 120 28.96 -9.57 -14.21
N THR A 121 29.28 -8.39 -14.73
CA THR A 121 30.64 -8.03 -15.13
C THR A 121 31.38 -7.41 -13.94
N PRO A 122 32.72 -7.51 -13.90
CA PRO A 122 33.47 -6.97 -12.77
C PRO A 122 33.41 -5.44 -12.74
N GLY A 123 32.59 -4.93 -11.83
CA GLY A 123 32.38 -3.51 -11.58
C GLY A 123 31.07 -3.33 -10.83
N ASP A 124 30.89 -2.18 -10.18
CA ASP A 124 29.57 -1.80 -9.68
C ASP A 124 29.04 -0.67 -10.59
N GLU A 125 27.89 -0.85 -11.24
CA GLU A 125 27.30 0.11 -12.19
C GLU A 125 26.48 1.20 -11.50
N ALA A 126 26.07 0.97 -10.25
CA ALA A 126 25.31 1.92 -9.46
C ALA A 126 25.66 1.85 -7.97
N LEU A 127 25.25 2.89 -7.23
CA LEU A 127 25.28 2.93 -5.78
C LEU A 127 23.89 2.61 -5.23
N MET A 128 23.78 1.60 -4.37
CA MET A 128 22.62 1.39 -3.51
C MET A 128 22.83 2.14 -2.21
N VAL A 129 21.86 2.96 -1.81
CA VAL A 129 21.85 3.64 -0.51
C VAL A 129 20.61 3.23 0.27
N VAL A 130 20.81 2.73 1.49
CA VAL A 130 19.73 2.35 2.40
C VAL A 130 19.61 3.40 3.50
N ILE A 131 18.53 4.17 3.47
CA ILE A 131 18.26 5.21 4.48
C ILE A 131 17.30 4.63 5.51
N VAL A 132 17.73 4.59 6.77
CA VAL A 132 16.97 4.02 7.89
C VAL A 132 16.64 5.14 8.88
N PRO A 133 15.51 5.86 8.69
CA PRO A 133 14.97 6.73 9.73
C PRO A 133 14.42 5.91 10.89
N SER A 134 14.75 6.30 12.12
CA SER A 134 14.32 5.61 13.33
C SER A 134 13.71 6.55 14.37
N ASP A 135 12.81 6.00 15.19
CA ASP A 135 12.19 6.68 16.33
C ASP A 135 13.05 6.56 17.61
N GLU A 136 12.49 6.97 18.75
CA GLU A 136 13.15 6.92 20.05
C GLU A 136 13.50 5.50 20.50
N ASP A 137 12.75 4.50 20.05
CA ASP A 137 12.96 3.08 20.34
C ASP A 137 13.91 2.40 19.33
N LYS A 138 14.54 3.20 18.45
CA LYS A 138 15.38 2.72 17.33
C LYS A 138 14.63 1.84 16.33
N SER A 139 13.30 1.95 16.30
CA SER A 139 12.48 1.25 15.32
C SER A 139 12.45 2.03 14.01
N ALA A 140 12.60 1.33 12.88
CA ALA A 140 12.58 1.99 11.57
C ALA A 140 11.18 2.51 11.24
N VAL A 141 11.04 3.81 10.94
CA VAL A 141 9.72 4.41 10.69
C VAL A 141 9.63 5.11 9.35
N LYS A 142 8.55 4.81 8.62
CA LYS A 142 8.30 5.40 7.31
C LYS A 142 7.83 6.85 7.45
N VAL A 143 8.65 7.79 6.98
CA VAL A 143 8.34 9.23 7.02
C VAL A 143 8.40 9.90 5.64
N PRO A 144 7.42 10.74 5.28
CA PRO A 144 7.53 11.55 4.08
C PRO A 144 8.62 12.62 4.27
N GLY A 145 9.47 12.82 3.26
CA GLY A 145 10.54 13.80 3.31
C GLY A 145 11.34 13.85 2.02
N ARG A 146 12.17 14.89 1.89
CA ARG A 146 13.16 15.03 0.83
C ARG A 146 14.47 14.43 1.29
N ALA A 147 15.17 13.72 0.41
CA ALA A 147 16.50 13.20 0.72
C ALA A 147 17.55 13.83 -0.20
N THR A 148 18.61 14.38 0.36
CA THR A 148 19.84 14.74 -0.37
C THR A 148 20.89 13.69 -0.07
N ILE A 149 21.44 13.07 -1.10
CA ILE A 149 22.49 12.07 -0.97
C ILE A 149 23.72 12.61 -1.68
N ALA A 150 24.86 12.60 -1.00
CA ALA A 150 26.14 13.00 -1.56
C ALA A 150 27.15 11.88 -1.35
N ALA A 151 27.92 11.58 -2.39
CA ALA A 151 28.96 10.57 -2.35
C ALA A 151 30.31 11.20 -2.70
N TRP A 152 31.34 10.80 -1.95
CA TRP A 152 32.73 11.17 -2.21
C TRP A 152 33.61 9.93 -2.23
N GLU A 153 34.53 9.89 -3.17
CA GLU A 153 35.63 8.95 -3.17
C GLU A 153 36.68 9.39 -2.16
N VAL A 154 37.17 8.47 -1.33
CA VAL A 154 38.25 8.74 -0.37
C VAL A 154 39.53 8.13 -0.91
N THR A 155 40.41 8.98 -1.46
CA THR A 155 41.67 8.53 -2.03
C THR A 155 42.60 7.98 -0.93
N PRO A 156 43.63 7.19 -1.28
CA PRO A 156 44.63 6.72 -0.30
C PRO A 156 45.35 7.86 0.44
N GLN A 157 45.40 9.05 -0.16
CA GLN A 157 45.94 10.28 0.43
C GLN A 157 44.95 11.00 1.37
N GLY A 158 43.74 10.45 1.55
CA GLY A 158 42.68 11.02 2.39
C GLY A 158 41.91 12.18 1.75
N LEU A 159 42.10 12.44 0.45
CA LEU A 159 41.38 13.49 -0.26
C LEU A 159 39.98 12.99 -0.64
N LYS A 160 38.97 13.86 -0.46
CA LYS A 160 37.58 13.57 -0.84
C LYS A 160 37.31 14.12 -2.24
N GLN A 161 37.16 13.23 -3.22
CA GLN A 161 36.76 13.61 -4.58
C GLN A 161 35.24 13.43 -4.74
N PRO A 162 34.50 14.42 -5.23
CA PRO A 162 33.05 14.29 -5.38
C PRO A 162 32.70 13.28 -6.49
N ILE A 163 31.87 12.30 -6.16
CA ILE A 163 31.33 11.32 -7.11
C ILE A 163 30.04 11.84 -7.73
N GLY A 164 29.17 12.40 -6.89
CA GLY A 164 27.86 12.89 -7.29
C GLY A 164 27.01 13.34 -6.11
N THR A 165 25.96 14.09 -6.43
CA THR A 165 24.92 14.51 -5.49
C THR A 165 23.56 14.29 -6.12
N TRP A 166 22.64 13.70 -5.37
CA TRP A 166 21.29 13.37 -5.82
C TRP A 166 20.27 13.97 -4.85
N GLU A 167 19.21 14.55 -5.41
CA GLU A 167 18.08 15.05 -4.63
C GLU A 167 16.84 14.24 -4.98
N LEU A 168 16.19 13.68 -3.96
CA LEU A 168 14.97 12.91 -4.09
C LEU A 168 13.80 13.66 -3.46
N THR A 169 12.73 13.81 -4.23
CA THR A 169 11.47 14.36 -3.71
C THR A 169 10.72 13.32 -2.87
N PRO A 170 9.75 13.73 -2.02
CA PRO A 170 8.98 12.78 -1.21
C PRO A 170 8.24 11.73 -2.05
N GLU A 171 7.80 12.11 -3.25
CA GLU A 171 7.09 11.24 -4.19
C GLU A 171 8.02 10.16 -4.77
N GLN A 172 9.30 10.49 -4.97
CA GLN A 172 10.33 9.55 -5.43
C GLN A 172 10.85 8.66 -4.30
N LEU A 173 10.95 9.19 -3.08
CA LEU A 173 11.48 8.45 -1.93
C LEU A 173 10.47 7.43 -1.39
N ARG A 174 9.20 7.82 -1.23
CA ARG A 174 8.12 6.98 -0.67
C ARG A 174 7.99 5.56 -1.27
N PRO A 175 8.08 5.35 -2.61
CA PRO A 175 7.99 4.02 -3.22
C PRO A 175 9.22 3.15 -2.97
N THR A 176 10.37 3.72 -2.59
CA THR A 176 11.60 2.96 -2.32
C THR A 176 11.63 2.30 -0.95
N TRP A 177 10.62 2.55 -0.11
CA TRP A 177 10.51 1.95 1.21
C TRP A 177 10.28 0.44 1.12
N ARG A 178 11.13 -0.35 1.78
CA ARG A 178 11.01 -1.81 1.86
C ARG A 178 11.12 -2.27 3.31
N ASN A 179 10.24 -3.20 3.69
CA ASN A 179 10.33 -3.94 4.95
C ASN A 179 11.07 -5.24 4.67
N GLY A 180 12.35 -5.30 5.06
CA GLY A 180 13.18 -6.49 4.89
C GLY A 180 13.33 -7.27 6.20
N LEU A 181 13.69 -8.55 6.10
CA LEU A 181 14.05 -9.37 7.27
C LEU A 181 15.28 -8.83 8.02
N ILE A 182 16.24 -8.24 7.29
CA ILE A 182 17.53 -7.81 7.84
C ILE A 182 17.57 -6.28 8.06
N THR A 183 16.91 -5.51 7.20
CA THR A 183 16.90 -4.04 7.28
C THR A 183 15.61 -3.50 6.66
N THR A 184 15.02 -2.53 7.35
CA THR A 184 13.83 -1.81 6.91
C THR A 184 14.21 -0.35 6.69
N GLY A 185 13.85 0.22 5.55
CA GLY A 185 14.23 1.57 5.17
C GLY A 185 13.95 1.89 3.71
N TYR A 186 14.45 3.04 3.26
CA TYR A 186 14.40 3.47 1.86
C TYR A 186 15.60 2.94 1.09
N PHE A 187 15.35 2.13 0.05
CA PHE A 187 16.38 1.54 -0.80
C PHE A 187 16.47 2.31 -2.11
N VAL A 188 17.43 3.23 -2.18
CA VAL A 188 17.59 4.14 -3.31
C VAL A 188 18.74 3.68 -4.18
N ARG A 189 18.43 3.32 -5.43
CA ARG A 189 19.45 3.02 -6.45
C ARG A 189 19.82 4.30 -7.19
N LEU A 190 21.11 4.64 -7.18
CA LEU A 190 21.65 5.86 -7.74
C LEU A 190 22.67 5.52 -8.82
N PRO A 191 22.45 5.90 -10.10
CA PRO A 191 23.46 5.72 -11.13
C PRO A 191 24.66 6.63 -10.85
N TRP A 192 25.87 6.14 -11.11
CA TRP A 192 27.09 6.93 -10.94
C TRP A 192 27.10 8.14 -11.88
N GLN A 193 27.36 9.33 -11.33
CA GLN A 193 27.63 10.53 -12.15
C GLN A 193 29.09 10.53 -12.60
N THR A 194 30.00 10.32 -11.65
CA THR A 194 31.42 10.03 -11.90
C THR A 194 31.72 8.64 -11.34
N PRO A 195 32.17 7.67 -12.15
CA PRO A 195 32.49 6.34 -11.64
C PRO A 195 33.68 6.42 -10.66
N PRO A 196 33.62 5.73 -9.51
CA PRO A 196 34.70 5.76 -8.54
C PRO A 196 35.95 5.04 -9.10
N THR A 197 37.14 5.57 -8.82
CA THR A 197 38.41 4.94 -9.22
C THR A 197 38.99 4.02 -8.15
N THR A 198 38.60 4.24 -6.89
CA THR A 198 39.00 3.45 -5.72
C THR A 198 37.78 2.83 -5.06
N GLY A 199 38.01 1.75 -4.31
CA GLY A 199 36.92 1.02 -3.67
C GLY A 199 36.39 1.65 -2.38
N LYS A 200 36.85 2.84 -1.98
CA LYS A 200 36.42 3.50 -0.73
C LYS A 200 35.59 4.73 -1.03
N VAL A 201 34.31 4.66 -0.71
CA VAL A 201 33.36 5.75 -0.93
C VAL A 201 32.72 6.13 0.39
N ARG A 202 32.70 7.43 0.70
CA ARG A 202 31.92 7.98 1.81
C ARG A 202 30.60 8.50 1.29
N VAL A 203 29.51 8.03 1.86
CA VAL A 203 28.15 8.47 1.54
C VAL A 203 27.63 9.27 2.71
N ALA A 204 27.14 10.48 2.45
CA ALA A 204 26.33 11.24 3.41
C ALA A 204 24.91 11.38 2.88
N VAL A 205 23.96 11.25 3.79
CA VAL A 205 22.54 11.39 3.53
C VAL A 205 21.99 12.45 4.45
N ARG A 206 21.21 13.37 3.91
CA ARG A 206 20.39 14.31 4.64
C ARG A 206 18.93 14.07 4.32
N LEU A 207 18.12 13.77 5.33
CA LEU A 207 16.67 13.63 5.21
C LEU A 207 15.99 14.84 5.84
N THR A 208 15.20 15.56 5.05
CA THR A 208 14.37 16.68 5.52
C THR A 208 12.91 16.24 5.53
N THR A 209 12.32 16.11 6.72
CA THR A 209 10.92 15.72 6.91
C THR A 209 9.96 16.87 6.59
N THR A 210 8.65 16.59 6.48
CA THR A 210 7.64 17.60 6.11
C THR A 210 7.45 18.71 7.14
N ASP A 211 7.93 18.50 8.36
CA ASP A 211 8.01 19.49 9.45
C ASP A 211 9.31 20.34 9.40
N ASN A 212 10.07 20.27 8.29
CA ASN A 212 11.34 20.97 8.07
C ASN A 212 12.48 20.60 9.03
N ARG A 213 12.38 19.47 9.74
CA ARG A 213 13.52 18.93 10.50
C ARG A 213 14.46 18.21 9.54
N ALA A 214 15.76 18.48 9.67
CA ALA A 214 16.80 17.81 8.91
C ALA A 214 17.57 16.85 9.80
N PHE A 215 17.81 15.65 9.29
CA PHE A 215 18.62 14.61 9.93
C PHE A 215 19.72 14.22 8.98
N GLU A 216 20.92 13.99 9.51
CA GLU A 216 22.10 13.67 8.73
C GLU A 216 22.75 12.39 9.25
N ALA A 217 23.22 11.56 8.33
CA ALA A 217 24.06 10.42 8.64
C ALA A 217 25.01 10.16 7.51
N ASP A 218 26.19 9.67 7.85
CA ASP A 218 27.20 9.32 6.88
C ASP A 218 27.87 7.99 7.22
N ARG A 219 28.39 7.34 6.18
CA ARG A 219 29.01 6.03 6.31
C ARG A 219 30.00 5.80 5.18
N ASP A 220 31.14 5.21 5.54
CA ASP A 220 32.09 4.70 4.58
C ASP A 220 31.63 3.32 4.09
N VAL A 221 31.59 3.15 2.77
CA VAL A 221 31.19 1.92 2.09
C VAL A 221 32.25 1.47 1.10
N THR A 222 32.28 0.18 0.85
CA THR A 222 33.19 -0.44 -0.12
C THR A 222 32.45 -0.70 -1.42
N VAL A 223 33.06 -0.29 -2.53
CA VAL A 223 32.56 -0.50 -3.89
C VAL A 223 33.67 -1.10 -4.76
N ARG A 224 33.30 -1.67 -5.90
CA ARG A 224 34.21 -2.20 -6.92
C ARG A 224 34.27 -1.21 -8.09
N PRO A 225 35.40 -0.51 -8.28
CA PRO A 225 35.59 0.37 -9.41
C PRO A 225 35.42 -0.36 -10.74
N MET A 226 34.70 0.26 -11.68
CA MET A 226 34.70 -0.18 -13.07
C MET A 226 36.04 0.22 -13.70
N LEU A 227 36.95 -0.74 -13.89
CA LEU A 227 38.25 -0.49 -14.50
C LEU A 227 38.06 -0.13 -15.98
N GLY A 228 38.07 1.16 -16.32
CA GLY A 228 37.99 1.65 -17.69
C GLY A 228 36.60 2.05 -18.20
N ALA A 229 35.59 2.16 -17.33
CA ALA A 229 34.29 2.68 -17.75
C ALA A 229 34.36 4.20 -18.01
N ARG A 230 34.15 4.59 -19.26
CA ARG A 230 33.94 5.97 -19.66
C ARG A 230 32.70 6.50 -18.92
N PRO A 231 32.73 7.70 -18.31
CA PRO A 231 31.54 8.25 -17.66
C PRO A 231 30.39 8.23 -18.67
N ALA A 232 29.28 7.60 -18.29
CA ALA A 232 28.05 7.68 -19.06
C ALA A 232 27.64 9.16 -19.01
N ALA A 233 27.96 9.89 -20.08
CA ALA A 233 27.46 11.23 -20.27
C ALA A 233 25.94 11.15 -20.16
N VAL A 234 25.39 11.78 -19.13
CA VAL A 234 23.96 12.01 -19.03
C VAL A 234 23.59 12.79 -20.29
N ALA A 235 22.95 12.13 -21.25
CA ALA A 235 22.29 12.84 -22.33
C ALA A 235 21.20 13.70 -21.68
N PRO A 236 21.22 15.04 -21.83
CA PRO A 236 20.09 15.84 -21.44
C PRO A 236 18.95 15.50 -22.40
N GLY A 237 17.96 14.73 -21.94
CA GLY A 237 16.85 14.38 -22.82
C GLY A 237 16.07 13.11 -22.53
N ARG A 238 16.14 12.53 -21.33
CA ARG A 238 15.05 11.66 -20.86
C ARG A 238 14.34 12.30 -19.69
N GLU A 239 13.75 13.44 -20.02
CA GLU A 239 12.66 14.05 -19.30
C GLU A 239 11.62 12.97 -19.04
N LEU A 240 11.38 12.68 -17.75
CA LEU A 240 10.14 12.06 -17.32
C LEU A 240 9.03 12.88 -17.97
N LEU A 241 8.22 12.27 -18.84
CA LEU A 241 7.01 12.88 -19.40
C LEU A 241 6.10 13.31 -18.25
N LEU A 242 6.29 14.53 -17.78
CA LEU A 242 5.37 15.25 -16.91
C LEU A 242 4.29 15.81 -17.84
N PRO A 243 3.01 15.43 -17.69
CA PRO A 243 1.94 16.16 -18.34
C PRO A 243 1.83 17.54 -17.66
N GLY A 244 2.19 18.57 -18.42
CA GLY A 244 1.74 19.94 -18.19
C GLY A 244 2.58 20.75 -17.21
N THR A 245 3.64 21.36 -17.73
CA THR A 245 4.05 22.70 -17.28
C THR A 245 4.38 23.51 -18.52
N ALA A 246 3.57 24.54 -18.78
CA ALA A 246 3.80 25.50 -19.84
C ALA A 246 5.14 26.23 -19.61
N PRO A 247 5.90 26.53 -20.68
CA PRO A 247 7.19 27.21 -20.55
C PRO A 247 7.00 28.67 -20.07
N PRO A 248 7.89 29.19 -19.21
CA PRO A 248 7.94 30.61 -18.91
C PRO A 248 8.38 31.39 -20.16
N ALA A 249 7.66 32.45 -20.47
CA ALA A 249 7.88 33.33 -21.60
C ALA A 249 9.34 33.81 -21.69
N ALA A 250 9.90 33.70 -22.90
CA ALA A 250 11.19 34.25 -23.26
C ALA A 250 11.22 35.75 -23.00
N VAL A 251 12.25 36.21 -22.28
CA VAL A 251 12.59 37.63 -22.19
C VAL A 251 13.28 37.97 -23.52
N GLU A 252 12.55 38.66 -24.40
CA GLU A 252 13.05 39.17 -25.67
C GLU A 252 13.91 40.41 -25.39
N GLU A 253 15.21 40.27 -25.65
CA GLU A 253 16.23 41.29 -25.49
C GLU A 253 16.07 42.35 -26.60
N LEU A 254 15.67 43.57 -26.23
CA LEU A 254 15.49 44.71 -27.14
C LEU A 254 16.82 45.14 -27.79
N PRO A 255 16.91 45.28 -29.13
CA PRO A 255 18.06 45.89 -29.78
C PRO A 255 18.06 47.43 -29.67
N PRO A 256 19.25 48.09 -29.71
CA PRO A 256 19.39 49.52 -29.43
C PRO A 256 18.80 50.44 -30.50
N PRO A 257 18.32 51.64 -30.13
CA PRO A 257 17.60 52.54 -31.03
C PRO A 257 18.53 53.30 -31.99
N SER A 258 18.28 53.17 -33.29
CA SER A 258 18.87 54.02 -34.32
C SER A 258 17.78 54.92 -34.95
N GLY A 259 17.97 56.24 -34.78
CA GLY A 259 17.52 57.26 -35.73
C GLY A 259 16.11 57.82 -35.57
N ALA A 260 16.00 59.05 -35.07
CA ALA A 260 14.91 59.97 -35.43
C ALA A 260 15.49 61.38 -35.70
N PRO A 261 15.12 62.05 -36.81
CA PRO A 261 15.60 63.39 -37.13
C PRO A 261 14.75 64.52 -36.49
N ALA A 262 15.47 65.56 -36.08
CA ALA A 262 15.15 66.99 -35.92
C ALA A 262 13.68 67.46 -35.77
N ALA A 263 13.41 68.16 -34.66
CA ALA A 263 12.37 69.18 -34.60
C ALA A 263 12.87 70.45 -33.88
N ARG A 264 12.68 71.57 -34.57
CA ARG A 264 13.04 72.96 -34.27
C ARG A 264 12.62 73.43 -32.87
N LEU A 265 13.54 74.15 -32.21
CA LEU A 265 13.29 75.02 -31.08
C LEU A 265 12.68 76.35 -31.54
N LEU A 266 11.68 76.85 -30.81
CA LEU A 266 11.14 78.22 -30.93
C LEU A 266 11.40 78.94 -29.60
N PRO A 267 11.86 80.21 -29.59
CA PRO A 267 12.33 80.87 -28.39
C PRO A 267 11.21 81.53 -27.54
N PRO A 268 11.46 81.77 -26.24
CA PRO A 268 10.49 82.30 -25.28
C PRO A 268 10.40 83.85 -25.26
N ARG A 269 9.29 84.33 -24.69
CA ARG A 269 8.93 85.72 -24.39
C ARG A 269 9.82 86.37 -23.32
#